data_AF-X1T0W3-F1
#
_entry.id   AF-X1T0W3-F1
#
_cell.length_a   1.000
_cell.length_b   1.000
_cell.length_c   1.000
_cell.angle_alpha   90.00
_cell.angle_beta   90.00
_cell.angle_gamma   90.00
#
_symmetry.space_group_name_H-M   'P 1'
#
loop_
_entity.id
_entity.type
_entity.pdbx_description
1 polymer ?
#
loop_
_entity_poly.entity_id
_entity_poly.type
_entity_poly.pdbx_seq_one_letter_code
_entity_poly.pdbx_strand_id
1 'polypeptide(L)'
;GEWANKYWFSHWIQPGRYELGELHARELVDDTIVKNAYRTMGYSPYWQEKLLELVKRPWTRVDVRRMWDMGTINEEQLRKAYHTLGYYDEWLDGMVLWTKVYVAFPDLIARWSKGWITEDDVRGELTGLGMPAERVEEMIQTKKKAVDAGKVDEERALTKSEIYTGVKKGVISRDEGMELLEDLNYTMEQAIILSLYPLELGFRPVEGYPELVPLCSSLCR
;
A
#
# COMPACT_ATOMS: atom_id res chain seq x y z
N GLY A 1 14.39 -11.56 60.33
CA GLY A 1 15.76 -10.99 60.42
C GLY A 1 16.26 -10.65 59.04
N GLU A 2 17.16 -9.68 58.91
CA GLU A 2 17.68 -9.16 57.63
C GLU A 2 18.21 -10.25 56.67
N TRP A 3 18.84 -11.29 57.23
CA TRP A 3 19.33 -12.45 56.48
C TRP A 3 18.24 -13.29 55.82
N ALA A 4 17.09 -13.44 56.48
CA ALA A 4 15.95 -14.15 55.90
C ALA A 4 15.43 -13.39 54.68
N ASN A 5 15.38 -12.05 54.73
CA ASN A 5 14.93 -11.23 53.60
C ASN A 5 15.91 -11.31 52.42
N LYS A 6 17.22 -11.29 52.66
CA LYS A 6 18.25 -11.46 51.62
C LYS A 6 18.20 -12.88 51.00
N TYR A 7 18.01 -13.90 51.83
CA TYR A 7 17.84 -15.28 51.38
C TYR A 7 16.59 -15.42 50.49
N TRP A 8 15.44 -14.87 50.89
CA TRP A 8 14.24 -14.91 50.06
C TRP A 8 14.39 -14.09 48.77
N PHE A 9 15.03 -12.92 48.84
CA PHE A 9 15.29 -12.08 47.68
C PHE A 9 16.13 -12.80 46.61
N SER A 10 17.11 -13.62 47.02
CA SER A 10 17.92 -14.39 46.07
C SER A 10 17.16 -15.53 45.35
N HIS A 11 15.93 -15.86 45.79
CA HIS A 11 15.07 -16.84 45.11
C HIS A 11 14.15 -16.20 44.06
N TRP A 12 14.08 -14.86 44.00
CA TRP A 12 13.29 -14.19 42.97
C TRP A 12 14.02 -14.23 41.63
N ILE A 13 13.32 -14.71 40.61
CA ILE A 13 13.79 -14.67 39.23
C ILE A 13 13.73 -13.21 38.77
N GLN A 14 14.90 -12.65 38.47
CA GLN A 14 15.00 -11.29 37.95
C GLN A 14 14.64 -11.27 36.45
N PRO A 15 14.08 -10.16 35.94
CA PRO A 15 13.86 -10.00 34.51
C PRO A 15 15.18 -10.11 33.75
N GLY A 16 15.15 -10.66 32.53
CA GLY A 16 16.31 -10.73 31.67
C GLY A 16 16.62 -9.39 31.01
N ARG A 17 17.71 -9.37 30.22
CA ARG A 17 18.19 -8.13 29.59
C ARG A 17 17.18 -7.51 28.61
N TYR A 18 16.39 -8.35 27.93
CA TYR A 18 15.39 -7.94 26.95
C TYR A 18 14.14 -7.40 27.64
N GLU A 19 13.65 -8.08 28.67
CA GLU A 19 12.50 -7.63 29.45
C GLU A 19 12.80 -6.28 30.11
N LEU A 20 13.99 -6.11 30.68
CA LEU A 20 14.43 -4.83 31.25
C LEU A 20 14.44 -3.70 30.23
N GLY A 21 14.93 -3.95 29.02
CA GLY A 21 14.93 -2.96 27.96
C GLY A 21 13.51 -2.64 27.45
N GLU A 22 12.61 -3.62 27.37
CA GLU A 22 11.19 -3.38 27.03
C GLU A 22 10.46 -2.59 28.13
N LEU A 23 10.75 -2.86 29.41
CA LEU A 23 10.22 -2.07 30.54
C LEU A 23 10.65 -0.61 30.43
N HIS A 24 11.93 -0.38 30.10
CA HIS A 24 12.48 0.95 29.87
C HIS A 24 11.85 1.66 28.67
N ALA A 25 11.75 0.97 27.52
CA ALA A 25 11.18 1.51 26.29
C ALA A 25 9.70 1.89 26.42
N ARG A 26 9.00 1.33 27.42
CA ARG A 26 7.61 1.64 27.76
C ARG A 26 7.46 2.60 28.95
N GLU A 27 8.56 3.20 29.40
CA GLU A 27 8.59 4.16 30.51
C GLU A 27 8.05 3.61 31.83
N LEU A 28 8.08 2.28 32.02
CA LEU A 28 7.63 1.63 33.27
C LEU A 28 8.72 1.69 34.36
N VAL A 29 9.96 1.91 33.96
CA VAL A 29 11.14 2.08 34.81
C VAL A 29 12.06 3.13 34.16
N ASP A 30 12.82 3.84 34.99
CA ASP A 30 13.79 4.82 34.50
C ASP A 30 15.15 4.20 34.16
N ASP A 31 16.04 5.01 33.56
CA ASP A 31 17.42 4.67 33.24
C ASP A 31 18.19 4.12 34.45
N THR A 32 17.95 4.67 35.64
CA THR A 32 18.71 4.32 36.86
C THR A 32 18.40 2.88 37.27
N ILE A 33 17.13 2.49 37.27
CA ILE A 33 16.69 1.13 37.61
C ILE A 33 17.30 0.12 36.63
N VAL A 34 17.19 0.37 35.32
CA VAL A 34 17.67 -0.58 34.31
C VAL A 34 19.20 -0.69 34.30
N LYS A 35 19.91 0.44 34.38
CA LYS A 35 21.39 0.44 34.43
C LYS A 35 21.90 -0.27 35.68
N ASN A 36 21.24 -0.13 36.83
CA ASN A 36 21.58 -0.88 38.05
C ASN A 36 21.32 -2.39 37.90
N ALA A 37 20.22 -2.78 37.25
CA ALA A 37 19.95 -4.18 36.95
C ALA A 37 21.03 -4.78 36.03
N TYR A 38 21.36 -4.08 34.94
CA TYR A 38 22.45 -4.50 34.03
C TYR A 38 23.82 -4.54 34.73
N ARG A 39 24.12 -3.60 35.62
CA ARG A 39 25.33 -3.63 36.46
C ARG A 39 25.38 -4.85 37.34
N THR A 40 24.25 -5.23 37.95
CA THR A 40 24.14 -6.43 38.80
C THR A 40 24.37 -7.71 37.98
N MET A 41 23.97 -7.71 36.70
CA MET A 41 24.27 -8.79 35.75
C MET A 41 25.72 -8.79 35.23
N GLY A 42 26.52 -7.77 35.56
CA GLY A 42 27.93 -7.68 35.17
C GLY A 42 28.23 -6.92 33.87
N TYR A 43 27.25 -6.21 33.29
CA TYR A 43 27.51 -5.39 32.09
C TYR A 43 28.28 -4.11 32.44
N SER A 44 29.32 -3.79 31.66
CA SER A 44 30.05 -2.52 31.79
C SER A 44 29.18 -1.32 31.38
N PRO A 45 29.49 -0.09 31.83
CA PRO A 45 28.71 1.10 31.45
C PRO A 45 28.54 1.26 29.94
N TYR A 46 29.56 0.92 29.16
CA TYR A 46 29.48 0.92 27.68
C TYR A 46 28.36 0.02 27.16
N TRP A 47 28.30 -1.22 27.63
CA TRP A 47 27.28 -2.18 27.18
C TRP A 47 25.88 -1.85 27.70
N GLN A 48 25.78 -1.22 28.87
CA GLN A 48 24.49 -0.75 29.40
C GLN A 48 23.84 0.25 28.44
N GLU A 49 24.59 1.24 27.95
CA GLU A 49 24.08 2.21 26.97
C GLU A 49 23.68 1.51 25.66
N LYS A 50 24.49 0.57 25.16
CA LYS A 50 24.19 -0.16 23.92
C LYS A 50 22.98 -1.08 24.02
N LEU A 51 22.73 -1.68 25.18
CA LEU A 51 21.53 -2.48 25.42
C LEU A 51 20.26 -1.61 25.46
N LEU A 52 20.34 -0.39 26.00
CA LEU A 52 19.23 0.58 25.96
C LEU A 52 19.00 1.13 24.55
N GLU A 53 20.05 1.35 23.76
CA GLU A 53 19.90 1.70 22.35
C GLU A 53 19.26 0.56 21.54
N LEU A 54 19.64 -0.69 21.80
CA LEU A 54 19.18 -1.88 21.08
C LEU A 54 17.66 -2.06 21.13
N VAL A 55 17.01 -1.71 22.24
CA VAL A 55 15.54 -1.86 22.39
C VAL A 55 14.75 -0.76 21.69
N LYS A 56 15.40 0.33 21.25
CA LYS A 56 14.73 1.35 20.44
C LYS A 56 14.34 0.75 19.09
N ARG A 57 13.07 0.85 18.73
CA ARG A 57 12.55 0.24 17.51
C ARG A 57 13.04 0.99 16.28
N PRO A 58 13.70 0.33 15.32
CA PRO A 58 13.92 0.92 14.00
C PRO A 58 12.57 1.06 13.28
N TRP A 59 12.52 1.95 12.29
CA TRP A 59 11.37 2.06 11.39
C TRP A 59 11.13 0.74 10.66
N THR A 60 9.88 0.36 10.47
CA THR A 60 9.56 -0.85 9.71
C THR A 60 9.86 -0.63 8.23
N ARG A 61 10.13 -1.71 7.48
CA ARG A 61 10.34 -1.61 6.02
C ARG A 61 9.18 -0.93 5.29
N VAL A 62 7.96 -1.14 5.76
CA VAL A 62 6.74 -0.57 5.17
C VAL A 62 6.71 0.93 5.40
N ASP A 63 6.97 1.37 6.62
CA ASP A 63 6.98 2.80 6.96
C ASP A 63 8.12 3.52 6.23
N VAL A 64 9.31 2.91 6.18
CA VAL A 64 10.45 3.43 5.40
C VAL A 64 10.07 3.67 3.93
N ARG A 65 9.38 2.70 3.30
CA ARG A 65 8.91 2.86 1.93
C ARG A 65 7.86 3.96 1.78
N ARG A 66 6.91 4.05 2.72
CA ARG A 66 5.88 5.12 2.71
C ARG A 66 6.50 6.50 2.91
N MET A 67 7.49 6.62 3.79
CA MET A 67 8.22 7.88 3.99
C MET A 67 9.01 8.28 2.75
N TRP A 68 9.60 7.31 2.03
CA TRP A 68 10.23 7.57 0.75
C TRP A 68 9.23 8.05 -0.30
N ASP A 69 8.09 7.36 -0.42
CA ASP A 69 6.98 7.71 -1.33
C ASP A 69 6.44 9.12 -1.07
N MET A 70 6.27 9.50 0.19
CA MET A 70 5.86 10.84 0.58
C MET A 70 6.96 11.90 0.48
N GLY A 71 8.20 11.52 0.17
CA GLY A 71 9.34 12.45 0.15
C GLY A 71 9.77 12.97 1.52
N THR A 72 9.34 12.33 2.61
CA THR A 72 9.69 12.70 3.99
C THR A 72 11.15 12.35 4.32
N ILE A 73 11.74 11.40 3.59
CA ILE A 73 13.14 11.00 3.72
C ILE A 73 13.87 11.06 2.38
N ASN A 74 15.17 11.34 2.43
CA ASN A 74 16.05 11.28 1.26
C ASN A 74 16.74 9.90 1.11
N GLU A 75 17.55 9.71 0.06
CA GLU A 75 18.16 8.40 -0.23
C GLU A 75 19.18 7.97 0.83
N GLU A 76 19.90 8.92 1.42
CA GLU A 76 20.84 8.65 2.51
C GLU A 76 20.10 8.13 3.75
N GLN A 77 18.98 8.77 4.12
CA GLN A 77 18.12 8.35 5.21
C GLN A 77 17.44 7.00 4.92
N LEU A 78 17.02 6.76 3.68
CA LEU A 78 16.47 5.49 3.22
C LEU A 78 17.49 4.35 3.43
N ARG A 79 18.72 4.56 2.96
CA ARG A 79 19.83 3.61 3.13
C ARG A 79 20.13 3.37 4.60
N LYS A 80 20.22 4.43 5.41
CA LYS A 80 20.44 4.32 6.86
C LYS A 80 19.34 3.53 7.56
N ALA A 81 18.08 3.71 7.17
CA ALA A 81 16.95 3.00 7.75
C ALA A 81 17.03 1.49 7.46
N TYR A 82 17.31 1.10 6.21
CA TYR A 82 17.51 -0.32 5.86
C TYR A 82 18.76 -0.91 6.53
N HIS A 83 19.84 -0.14 6.65
CA HIS A 83 21.01 -0.59 7.39
C HIS A 83 20.70 -0.84 8.88
N THR A 84 19.89 0.02 9.50
CA THR A 84 19.48 -0.14 10.91
C THR A 84 18.61 -1.40 11.10
N LEU A 85 17.87 -1.80 10.06
CA LEU A 85 17.13 -3.07 10.02
C LEU A 85 18.02 -4.30 9.80
N GLY A 86 19.32 -4.11 9.57
CA GLY A 86 20.30 -5.18 9.39
C GLY A 86 20.57 -5.58 7.95
N TYR A 87 20.18 -4.75 6.96
CA TYR A 87 20.57 -4.98 5.56
C TYR A 87 21.96 -4.40 5.27
N TYR A 88 22.80 -5.17 4.59
CA TYR A 88 24.18 -4.81 4.23
C TYR A 88 24.47 -5.17 2.76
N ASP A 89 25.52 -4.57 2.21
CA ASP A 89 26.07 -4.86 0.88
C ASP A 89 24.99 -4.90 -0.22
N GLU A 90 25.00 -5.95 -1.04
CA GLU A 90 24.05 -6.16 -2.14
C GLU A 90 22.58 -6.15 -1.69
N TRP A 91 22.30 -6.58 -0.46
CA TRP A 91 20.94 -6.59 0.09
C TRP A 91 20.46 -5.19 0.41
N LEU A 92 21.37 -4.33 0.88
CA LEU A 92 21.09 -2.93 1.14
C LEU A 92 20.87 -2.18 -0.17
N ASP A 93 21.77 -2.35 -1.14
CA ASP A 93 21.66 -1.74 -2.46
C ASP A 93 20.40 -2.20 -3.20
N GLY A 94 20.10 -3.49 -3.13
CA GLY A 94 18.89 -4.08 -3.68
C GLY A 94 17.61 -3.53 -3.04
N MET A 95 17.59 -3.35 -1.71
CA MET A 95 16.43 -2.76 -1.01
C MET A 95 16.22 -1.29 -1.38
N VAL A 96 17.30 -0.51 -1.48
CA VAL A 96 17.22 0.90 -1.89
C VAL A 96 16.70 0.99 -3.33
N LEU A 97 17.29 0.24 -4.27
CA LEU A 97 16.86 0.22 -5.66
C LEU A 97 15.41 -0.25 -5.79
N TRP A 98 15.04 -1.32 -5.09
CA TRP A 98 13.68 -1.85 -5.11
C TRP A 98 12.67 -0.80 -4.63
N THR A 99 12.93 -0.11 -3.52
CA THR A 99 12.00 0.91 -3.00
C THR A 99 11.83 2.06 -3.98
N LYS A 100 12.93 2.57 -4.56
CA LYS A 100 12.91 3.64 -5.57
C LYS A 100 12.02 3.27 -6.75
N VAL A 101 12.27 2.10 -7.33
CA VAL A 101 11.56 1.60 -8.52
C VAL A 101 10.11 1.27 -8.19
N TYR A 102 9.86 0.54 -7.09
CA TYR A 102 8.52 0.10 -6.69
C TYR A 102 7.56 1.28 -6.51
N VAL A 103 8.06 2.39 -5.98
CA VAL A 103 7.28 3.61 -5.76
C VAL A 103 7.06 4.40 -7.05
N ALA A 104 8.10 4.60 -7.87
CA ALA A 104 8.00 5.41 -9.08
C ALA A 104 7.22 4.70 -10.21
N PHE A 105 7.34 3.37 -10.31
CA PHE A 105 6.88 2.60 -11.47
C PHE A 105 5.37 2.69 -11.74
N PRO A 106 4.45 2.56 -10.76
CA PRO A 106 3.02 2.67 -11.02
C PRO A 106 2.61 4.03 -11.61
N ASP A 107 3.16 5.11 -11.09
CA ASP A 107 2.89 6.47 -11.59
C ASP A 107 3.46 6.67 -13.01
N LEU A 108 4.68 6.20 -13.27
CA LEU A 108 5.28 6.24 -14.60
C LEU A 108 4.43 5.53 -15.64
N ILE A 109 3.99 4.30 -15.34
CA ILE A 109 3.14 3.54 -16.27
C ILE A 109 1.79 4.22 -16.46
N ALA A 110 1.20 4.80 -15.41
CA ALA A 110 -0.05 5.55 -15.53
C ALA A 110 0.08 6.80 -16.40
N ARG A 111 1.15 7.59 -16.22
CA ARG A 111 1.46 8.76 -17.06
C ARG A 111 1.71 8.36 -18.52
N TRP A 112 2.43 7.28 -18.74
CA TRP A 112 2.73 6.77 -20.08
C TRP A 112 1.49 6.23 -20.80
N SER A 113 0.66 5.44 -20.10
CA SER A 113 -0.59 4.92 -20.65
C SER A 113 -1.55 6.03 -21.08
N LYS A 114 -1.54 7.17 -20.38
CA LYS A 114 -2.31 8.38 -20.71
C LYS A 114 -1.65 9.27 -21.78
N GLY A 115 -0.44 8.93 -22.23
CA GLY A 115 0.32 9.71 -23.21
C GLY A 115 0.89 11.03 -22.68
N TRP A 116 1.01 11.19 -21.35
CA TRP A 116 1.59 12.40 -20.74
C TRP A 116 3.11 12.41 -20.79
N ILE A 117 3.73 11.24 -20.89
CA ILE A 117 5.17 11.05 -21.05
C ILE A 117 5.44 10.05 -22.17
N THR A 118 6.64 10.13 -22.75
CA THR A 118 7.08 9.22 -23.81
C THR A 118 7.70 7.93 -23.23
N GLU A 119 7.88 6.92 -24.09
CA GLU A 119 8.58 5.69 -23.72
C GLU A 119 10.05 5.98 -23.31
N ASP A 120 10.68 6.96 -23.96
CA ASP A 120 12.05 7.38 -23.66
C ASP A 120 12.16 8.07 -22.30
N ASP A 121 11.14 8.83 -21.89
CA ASP A 121 11.08 9.44 -20.56
C ASP A 121 11.00 8.36 -19.47
N VAL A 122 10.15 7.33 -19.66
CA VAL A 122 10.06 6.20 -18.72
C VAL A 122 11.39 5.46 -18.61
N ARG A 123 12.05 5.21 -19.75
CA ARG A 123 13.36 4.56 -19.80
C ARG A 123 14.41 5.40 -19.06
N GLY A 124 14.45 6.70 -19.32
CA GLY A 124 15.37 7.64 -18.68
C GLY A 124 15.19 7.72 -17.18
N GLU A 125 13.94 7.83 -16.70
CA GLU A 125 13.64 7.86 -15.27
C GLU A 125 14.06 6.54 -14.58
N LEU A 126 13.68 5.37 -15.13
CA LEU A 126 14.01 4.08 -14.52
C LEU A 126 15.51 3.77 -14.50
N THR A 127 16.24 4.08 -15.57
CA THR A 127 17.71 3.96 -15.59
C THR A 127 18.36 4.95 -14.63
N GLY A 128 17.84 6.18 -14.52
CA GLY A 128 18.30 7.18 -13.54
C GLY A 128 18.13 6.75 -12.07
N LEU A 129 17.14 5.91 -11.78
CA LEU A 129 16.97 5.32 -10.45
C LEU A 129 18.00 4.22 -10.12
N GLY A 130 18.75 3.74 -11.12
CA GLY A 130 19.79 2.73 -10.99
C GLY A 130 19.41 1.35 -11.53
N MET A 131 18.32 1.22 -12.29
CA MET A 131 17.97 -0.06 -12.92
C MET A 131 18.88 -0.38 -14.11
N PRO A 132 19.32 -1.65 -14.26
CA PRO A 132 20.00 -2.09 -15.48
C PRO A 132 19.13 -1.89 -16.72
N ALA A 133 19.71 -1.33 -17.79
CA ALA A 133 18.98 -0.98 -19.00
C ALA A 133 18.26 -2.18 -19.64
N GLU A 134 18.88 -3.36 -19.63
CA GLU A 134 18.27 -4.60 -20.13
C GLU A 134 16.98 -4.95 -19.39
N ARG A 135 16.97 -4.78 -18.06
CA ARG A 135 15.80 -5.06 -17.22
C ARG A 135 14.69 -4.03 -17.44
N VAL A 136 15.05 -2.76 -17.66
CA VAL A 136 14.09 -1.70 -17.98
C VAL A 136 13.34 -2.03 -19.27
N GLU A 137 14.06 -2.47 -20.30
CA GLU A 137 13.47 -2.81 -21.59
C GLU A 137 12.50 -3.99 -21.48
N GLU A 138 12.87 -5.06 -20.76
CA GLU A 138 11.97 -6.19 -20.49
C GLU A 138 10.66 -5.76 -19.79
N MET A 139 10.77 -4.85 -18.81
CA MET A 139 9.61 -4.31 -18.10
C MET A 139 8.71 -3.48 -19.00
N ILE A 140 9.28 -2.63 -19.86
CA ILE A 140 8.54 -1.82 -20.83
C ILE A 140 7.82 -2.72 -21.82
N GLN A 141 8.50 -3.73 -22.41
CA GLN A 141 7.89 -4.66 -23.37
C GLN A 141 6.69 -5.41 -22.78
N THR A 142 6.81 -5.88 -21.53
CA THR A 142 5.73 -6.57 -20.83
C THR A 142 4.52 -5.65 -20.62
N LYS A 143 4.75 -4.38 -20.26
CA LYS A 143 3.67 -3.41 -20.07
C LYS A 143 3.08 -2.90 -21.39
N LYS A 144 3.90 -2.72 -22.43
CA LYS A 144 3.46 -2.33 -23.78
C LYS A 144 2.44 -3.32 -24.33
N LYS A 145 2.79 -4.61 -24.31
CA LYS A 145 1.89 -5.69 -24.74
C LYS A 145 0.57 -5.68 -23.96
N ALA A 146 0.61 -5.42 -22.66
CA ALA A 146 -0.59 -5.36 -21.83
C ALA A 146 -1.45 -4.11 -22.13
N VAL A 147 -0.83 -2.95 -22.32
CA VAL A 147 -1.51 -1.70 -22.71
C VAL A 147 -2.13 -1.85 -24.11
N ASP A 148 -1.39 -2.39 -25.07
CA ASP A 148 -1.88 -2.60 -26.42
C ASP A 148 -2.99 -3.65 -26.46
N ALA A 149 -2.88 -4.73 -25.67
CA ALA A 149 -3.97 -5.70 -25.53
C ALA A 149 -5.22 -5.08 -24.91
N GLY A 150 -5.08 -4.23 -23.89
CA GLY A 150 -6.18 -3.49 -23.27
C GLY A 150 -6.83 -2.51 -24.24
N LYS A 151 -6.04 -1.79 -25.05
CA LYS A 151 -6.56 -0.92 -26.12
C LYS A 151 -7.32 -1.72 -27.19
N VAL A 152 -6.80 -2.88 -27.59
CA VAL A 152 -7.49 -3.74 -28.57
C VAL A 152 -8.79 -4.31 -28.00
N ASP A 153 -8.85 -4.58 -26.69
CA ASP A 153 -10.08 -5.01 -26.01
C ASP A 153 -11.08 -3.85 -25.90
N GLU A 154 -10.62 -2.65 -25.51
CA GLU A 154 -11.45 -1.42 -25.51
C GLU A 154 -11.94 -1.02 -26.91
N GLU A 155 -11.14 -1.20 -27.96
CA GLU A 155 -11.50 -0.93 -29.36
C GLU A 155 -12.46 -1.98 -29.94
N ARG A 156 -12.49 -3.20 -29.39
CA ARG A 156 -13.42 -4.28 -29.78
C ARG A 156 -14.65 -4.36 -28.88
N ALA A 157 -14.58 -3.76 -27.70
CA ALA A 157 -15.71 -3.63 -26.81
C ALA A 157 -16.74 -2.72 -27.48
N LEU A 158 -17.94 -3.27 -27.71
CA LEU A 158 -19.07 -2.47 -28.15
C LEU A 158 -19.21 -1.31 -27.17
N THR A 159 -19.15 -0.08 -27.67
CA THR A 159 -19.38 1.08 -26.81
C THR A 159 -20.82 1.03 -26.29
N LYS A 160 -21.05 1.61 -25.12
CA LYS A 160 -22.40 1.77 -24.54
C LYS A 160 -23.45 2.23 -25.58
N SER A 161 -23.07 3.14 -26.47
CA SER A 161 -23.92 3.69 -27.53
C SER A 161 -24.20 2.71 -28.67
N GLU A 162 -23.26 1.83 -28.98
CA GLU A 162 -23.40 0.78 -29.99
C GLU A 162 -24.28 -0.36 -29.49
N ILE A 163 -24.11 -0.78 -28.22
CA ILE A 163 -25.01 -1.77 -27.56
C ILE A 163 -26.44 -1.22 -27.59
N TYR A 164 -26.62 0.02 -27.15
CA TYR A 164 -27.90 0.70 -27.20
C TYR A 164 -28.51 0.74 -28.62
N THR A 165 -27.70 1.11 -29.60
CA THR A 165 -28.15 1.18 -31.01
C THR A 165 -28.50 -0.21 -31.55
N GLY A 166 -27.77 -1.24 -31.14
CA GLY A 166 -28.05 -2.64 -31.45
C GLY A 166 -29.39 -3.11 -30.89
N VAL A 167 -29.67 -2.85 -29.62
CA VAL A 167 -30.97 -3.15 -28.97
C VAL A 167 -32.10 -2.38 -29.65
N LYS A 168 -31.92 -1.08 -29.89
CA LYS A 168 -32.91 -0.21 -30.55
C LYS A 168 -33.26 -0.70 -31.96
N LYS A 169 -32.28 -1.19 -32.72
CA LYS A 169 -32.47 -1.71 -34.07
C LYS A 169 -32.94 -3.18 -34.08
N GLY A 170 -33.08 -3.81 -32.91
CA GLY A 170 -33.44 -5.23 -32.78
C GLY A 170 -32.37 -6.18 -33.33
N VAL A 171 -31.12 -5.72 -33.45
CA VAL A 171 -29.98 -6.52 -33.92
C VAL A 171 -29.48 -7.45 -32.82
N ILE A 172 -29.62 -7.02 -31.57
CA ILE A 172 -29.41 -7.81 -30.36
C ILE A 172 -30.67 -7.70 -29.49
N SER A 173 -30.97 -8.75 -28.72
CA SER A 173 -32.11 -8.75 -27.80
C SER A 173 -31.84 -7.83 -26.61
N ARG A 174 -32.91 -7.48 -25.90
CA ARG A 174 -32.82 -6.62 -24.72
C ARG A 174 -31.99 -7.27 -23.61
N ASP A 175 -32.16 -8.57 -23.42
CA ASP A 175 -31.46 -9.33 -22.38
C ASP A 175 -29.97 -9.45 -22.72
N GLU A 176 -29.63 -9.75 -23.98
CA GLU A 176 -28.23 -9.72 -24.47
C GLU A 176 -27.61 -8.32 -24.34
N GLY A 177 -28.39 -7.27 -24.58
CA GLY A 177 -27.93 -5.90 -24.38
C GLY A 177 -27.68 -5.53 -22.92
N MET A 178 -28.42 -6.13 -21.96
CA MET A 178 -28.18 -5.94 -20.52
C MET A 178 -26.91 -6.65 -20.09
N GLU A 179 -26.73 -7.91 -20.50
CA GLU A 179 -25.52 -8.70 -20.21
C GLU A 179 -24.26 -7.97 -20.69
N LEU A 180 -24.27 -7.45 -21.93
CA LEU A 180 -23.16 -6.68 -22.50
C LEU A 180 -22.88 -5.37 -21.74
N LEU A 181 -23.88 -4.77 -21.10
CA LEU A 181 -23.69 -3.57 -20.28
C LEU A 181 -23.16 -3.92 -18.88
N GLU A 182 -23.59 -5.04 -18.31
CA GLU A 182 -23.03 -5.54 -17.04
C GLU A 182 -21.56 -5.93 -17.18
N ASP A 183 -21.17 -6.51 -18.32
CA ASP A 183 -19.77 -6.81 -18.66
C ASP A 183 -18.91 -5.54 -18.80
N LEU A 184 -19.51 -4.42 -19.20
CA LEU A 184 -18.89 -3.08 -19.19
C LEU A 184 -18.91 -2.42 -17.80
N ASN A 185 -19.20 -3.18 -16.75
CA ASN A 185 -19.18 -2.77 -15.36
C ASN A 185 -20.25 -1.72 -15.01
N TYR A 186 -21.36 -1.68 -15.75
CA TYR A 186 -22.58 -0.97 -15.35
C TYR A 186 -23.35 -1.83 -14.35
N THR A 187 -23.93 -1.20 -13.33
CA THR A 187 -24.81 -1.94 -12.40
C THR A 187 -26.06 -2.42 -13.12
N MET A 188 -26.70 -3.48 -12.61
CA MET A 188 -27.96 -3.99 -13.14
C MET A 188 -29.01 -2.89 -13.31
N GLU A 189 -29.12 -1.96 -12.36
CA GLU A 189 -30.01 -0.79 -12.45
C GLU A 189 -29.62 0.14 -13.60
N GLN A 190 -28.33 0.41 -13.80
CA GLN A 190 -27.83 1.23 -14.90
C GLN A 190 -28.05 0.55 -16.25
N ALA A 191 -27.82 -0.76 -16.36
CA ALA A 191 -28.07 -1.55 -17.56
C ALA A 191 -29.56 -1.59 -17.92
N ILE A 192 -30.43 -1.77 -16.91
CA ILE A 192 -31.89 -1.69 -17.06
C ILE A 192 -32.29 -0.32 -17.57
N ILE A 193 -31.88 0.77 -16.91
CA ILE A 193 -32.20 2.14 -17.31
C ILE A 193 -31.76 2.41 -18.74
N LEU A 194 -30.56 1.95 -19.11
CA LEU A 194 -30.00 2.20 -20.42
C LEU A 194 -30.66 1.39 -21.54
N SER A 195 -31.02 0.14 -21.26
CA SER A 195 -31.81 -0.69 -22.17
C SER A 195 -33.25 -0.18 -22.35
N LEU A 196 -33.75 0.63 -21.42
CA LEU A 196 -35.14 1.11 -21.35
C LEU A 196 -35.41 2.45 -22.06
N TYR A 197 -34.38 3.14 -22.54
CA TYR A 197 -34.51 4.52 -23.01
C TYR A 197 -34.48 4.63 -24.56
N PRO A 198 -35.58 4.59 -25.35
CA PRO A 198 -37.01 4.74 -25.00
C PRO A 198 -38.01 3.81 -25.76
N LEU A 199 -39.01 3.28 -25.05
CA LEU A 199 -40.37 3.13 -25.60
C LEU A 199 -41.24 4.17 -24.89
N GLU A 200 -41.36 5.31 -25.57
CA GLU A 200 -42.39 6.34 -25.39
C GLU A 200 -42.46 7.09 -24.04
N LEU A 201 -42.34 8.41 -24.15
CA LEU A 201 -42.74 9.45 -23.20
C LEU A 201 -43.98 9.04 -22.38
N GLY A 202 -43.78 8.77 -21.09
CA GLY A 202 -44.88 8.42 -20.20
C GLY A 202 -44.40 8.10 -18.79
N PHE A 203 -43.86 9.10 -18.10
CA PHE A 203 -43.60 9.05 -16.67
C PHE A 203 -44.83 8.51 -15.92
N ARG A 204 -44.72 7.31 -15.35
CA ARG A 204 -45.57 6.87 -14.25
C ARG A 204 -44.68 6.25 -13.17
N PRO A 205 -44.78 6.70 -11.92
CA PRO A 205 -44.09 6.02 -10.83
C PRO A 205 -44.68 4.62 -10.71
N VAL A 206 -43.81 3.62 -10.57
CA VAL A 206 -44.24 2.24 -10.35
C VAL A 206 -44.82 2.15 -8.95
N GLU A 207 -46.12 1.90 -8.87
CA GLU A 207 -46.86 1.69 -7.63
C GLU A 207 -46.31 0.42 -6.95
N GLY A 208 -45.69 0.58 -5.77
CA GLY A 208 -45.17 -0.54 -4.98
C GLY A 208 -43.70 -0.45 -4.53
N TYR A 209 -42.95 0.57 -4.94
CA TYR A 209 -41.64 0.84 -4.34
C TYR A 209 -41.78 1.83 -3.17
N PRO A 210 -41.29 1.53 -1.96
CA PRO A 210 -41.17 2.54 -0.93
C PRO A 210 -40.25 3.65 -1.43
N GLU A 211 -40.69 4.90 -1.30
CA GLU A 211 -39.90 6.08 -1.63
C GLU A 211 -38.48 5.93 -1.10
N LEU A 212 -37.49 6.15 -1.97
CA LEU A 212 -36.11 6.32 -1.56
C LEU A 212 -36.03 7.55 -0.66
N VAL A 213 -36.14 7.34 0.65
CA VAL A 213 -35.84 8.37 1.64
C VAL A 213 -34.34 8.66 1.53
N PRO A 214 -33.92 9.90 1.22
CA PRO A 214 -32.52 10.24 1.22
C PRO A 214 -31.97 10.08 2.64
N LEU A 215 -31.00 9.18 2.80
CA LEU A 215 -30.18 9.10 4.01
C LEU A 215 -29.35 10.39 4.12
N CYS A 216 -29.91 11.42 4.75
CA CYS A 216 -29.09 12.46 5.35
C CYS A 216 -29.73 13.10 6.59
N SER A 217 -28.90 13.14 7.63
CA SER A 217 -28.94 14.03 8.80
C SER A 217 -29.98 13.79 9.89
N SER A 218 -29.59 13.01 10.92
CA SER A 218 -29.63 13.46 12.32
C SER A 218 -29.08 12.40 13.28
N LEU A 219 -27.76 12.35 13.44
CA LEU A 219 -27.15 11.91 14.69
C LEU A 219 -26.18 13.01 15.16
N CYS A 220 -26.79 14.09 15.63
CA CYS A 220 -26.22 14.97 16.63
C CYS A 220 -27.30 15.16 17.69
N ARG A 221 -27.26 14.30 18.70
CA ARG A 221 -27.55 14.58 20.11
C ARG A 221 -26.78 13.59 20.95
#